data_AF-A0A2H0XVB7-F1
#
_entry.id   AF-A0A2H0XVB7-F1
#
_cell.length_a   1.000
_cell.length_b   1.000
_cell.length_c   1.000
_cell.angle_alpha   90.00
_cell.angle_beta   90.00
_cell.angle_gamma   90.00
#
_symmetry.space_group_name_H-M   'P 1'
#
loop_
_entity.id
_entity.type
_entity.pdbx_description
1 polymer ?
#
loop_
_entity_poly.entity_id
_entity_poly.type
_entity_poly.pdbx_seq_one_letter_code
_entity_poly.pdbx_strand_id
1 'polypeptide(L)'
;MITRNEYDSGTAGERLIAQFFDSHYSKFFSFPNPKTRSNAQVADVLVWMNRVVFLIEVKTRDSGSASIDSWARSKIQNAVEQIKRNYDRIRTNETINLHNSYYNTTLDCSSVSRVVGLVVLVHDKHCTLLPSIAVPDIYKCDLPIHVISWNDLRRMTTEIDTVPDFDYYLTDRFQYLGIADIPLGN
;
A
#
# COMPACT_ATOMS: atom_id res chain seq x y z
N MET A 1 -39.18 1.32 -0.46
CA MET A 1 -38.28 0.65 0.49
C MET A 1 -37.04 0.26 -0.31
N ILE A 2 -36.03 1.13 -0.33
CA ILE A 2 -34.79 0.90 -1.10
C ILE A 2 -33.81 0.25 -0.14
N THR A 3 -33.44 -0.99 -0.45
CA THR A 3 -32.44 -1.78 0.28
C THR A 3 -31.13 -1.01 0.33
N ARG A 4 -30.61 -0.82 1.54
CA ARG A 4 -29.27 -0.30 1.80
C ARG A 4 -28.28 -1.11 0.96
N ASN A 5 -27.71 -0.50 -0.08
CA ASN A 5 -26.55 -1.06 -0.74
C ASN A 5 -25.44 -1.15 0.30
N GLU A 6 -24.99 -2.36 0.57
CA GLU A 6 -23.63 -2.64 1.02
C GLU A 6 -22.68 -2.00 0.01
N TYR A 7 -22.34 -0.73 0.24
CA TYR A 7 -21.16 -0.15 -0.36
C TYR A 7 -19.99 -1.01 0.14
N ASP A 8 -19.40 -1.81 -0.74
CA ASP A 8 -18.26 -2.66 -0.42
C ASP A 8 -17.18 -1.83 0.27
N SER A 9 -16.98 -2.09 1.57
CA SER A 9 -16.02 -1.35 2.41
C SER A 9 -14.60 -1.46 1.87
N GLY A 10 -14.27 -2.53 1.16
CA GLY A 10 -12.99 -2.68 0.44
C GLY A 10 -12.83 -1.57 -0.59
N THR A 11 -13.73 -1.55 -1.58
CA THR A 11 -13.78 -0.52 -2.63
C THR A 11 -13.77 0.91 -2.07
N ALA A 12 -14.49 1.17 -0.96
CA ALA A 12 -14.51 2.48 -0.34
C ALA A 12 -13.13 2.89 0.24
N GLY A 13 -12.41 1.95 0.86
CA GLY A 13 -11.07 2.19 1.37
C GLY A 13 -10.05 2.37 0.27
N GLU A 14 -10.10 1.56 -0.79
CA GLU A 14 -9.22 1.72 -1.97
C GLU A 14 -9.39 3.11 -2.58
N ARG A 15 -10.64 3.55 -2.75
CA ARG A 15 -10.95 4.90 -3.25
C ARG A 15 -10.43 6.00 -2.32
N LEU A 16 -10.57 5.83 -1.00
CA LEU A 16 -10.06 6.78 -0.01
C LEU A 16 -8.54 6.95 -0.15
N ILE A 17 -7.81 5.84 -0.26
CA ILE A 17 -6.34 5.88 -0.39
C ILE A 17 -5.92 6.43 -1.75
N ALA A 18 -6.59 6.04 -2.85
CA ALA A 18 -6.32 6.62 -4.16
C ALA A 18 -6.51 8.14 -4.17
N GLN A 19 -7.62 8.64 -3.62
CA GLN A 19 -7.90 10.08 -3.52
C GLN A 19 -6.88 10.81 -2.63
N PHE A 20 -6.39 10.15 -1.59
CA PHE A 20 -5.33 10.68 -0.75
C PHE A 20 -4.03 10.88 -1.53
N PHE A 21 -3.54 9.87 -2.26
CA PHE A 21 -2.33 10.00 -3.07
C PHE A 21 -2.51 11.02 -4.20
N ASP A 22 -3.69 11.05 -4.84
CA ASP A 22 -4.04 12.05 -5.86
C ASP A 22 -3.96 13.49 -5.35
N SER A 23 -4.39 13.73 -4.10
CA SER A 23 -4.46 15.07 -3.51
C SER A 23 -3.14 15.53 -2.91
N HIS A 24 -2.36 14.63 -2.32
CA HIS A 24 -1.11 14.98 -1.63
C HIS A 24 0.08 14.93 -2.58
N TYR A 25 0.10 13.98 -3.51
CA TYR A 25 1.27 13.69 -4.33
C TYR A 25 1.03 13.88 -5.83
N SER A 26 -0.10 14.46 -6.21
CA SER A 26 -0.53 14.66 -7.60
C SER A 26 -1.04 13.39 -8.31
N LYS A 27 -2.17 13.57 -8.97
CA LYS A 27 -2.84 12.60 -9.86
C LYS A 27 -1.97 12.12 -11.03
N PHE A 28 -0.88 12.81 -11.35
CA PHE A 28 0.04 12.38 -12.42
C PHE A 28 0.78 11.08 -12.06
N PHE A 29 1.12 10.89 -10.78
CA PHE A 29 1.96 9.77 -10.34
C PHE A 29 1.16 8.60 -9.76
N SER A 30 -0.12 8.81 -9.45
CA SER A 30 -1.00 7.81 -8.85
C SER A 30 -1.80 7.07 -9.91
N PHE A 31 -1.80 5.73 -9.82
CA PHE A 31 -2.47 4.82 -10.74
C PHE A 31 -3.31 3.83 -9.93
N PRO A 32 -4.65 4.03 -9.85
CA PRO A 32 -5.53 3.08 -9.18
C PRO A 32 -5.71 1.82 -10.03
N ASN A 33 -5.79 0.65 -9.38
CA ASN A 33 -6.04 -0.65 -10.01
C ASN A 33 -5.17 -0.92 -11.27
N PRO A 34 -3.83 -0.80 -11.20
CA PRO A 34 -2.93 -1.20 -12.28
C PRO A 34 -3.07 -2.69 -12.57
N LYS A 35 -2.93 -3.08 -13.85
CA LYS A 35 -3.19 -4.46 -14.27
C LYS A 35 -2.12 -5.01 -15.19
N THR A 36 -1.87 -6.31 -15.09
CA THR A 36 -1.07 -7.03 -16.08
C THR A 36 -1.80 -7.14 -17.42
N ARG A 37 -1.11 -7.63 -18.46
CA ARG A 37 -1.73 -8.00 -19.74
C ARG A 37 -2.83 -9.05 -19.60
N SER A 38 -2.71 -9.96 -18.62
CA SER A 38 -3.72 -10.96 -18.28
C SER A 38 -4.87 -10.43 -17.42
N ASN A 39 -4.98 -9.10 -17.27
CA ASN A 39 -6.00 -8.41 -16.47
C ASN A 39 -5.96 -8.77 -14.97
N ALA A 40 -4.82 -9.28 -14.48
CA ALA A 40 -4.60 -9.48 -13.06
C ALA A 40 -4.20 -8.15 -12.39
N GLN A 41 -4.82 -7.81 -11.27
CA GLN A 41 -4.48 -6.61 -10.51
C GLN A 41 -3.08 -6.72 -9.90
N VAL A 42 -2.35 -5.60 -9.92
CA VAL A 42 -0.97 -5.48 -9.43
C VAL A 42 -0.90 -4.77 -8.07
N ALA A 43 -1.82 -3.84 -7.81
CA ALA A 43 -1.97 -3.17 -6.53
C ALA A 43 -3.36 -2.54 -6.46
N ASP A 44 -3.79 -2.10 -5.28
CA ASP A 44 -4.97 -1.24 -5.15
C ASP A 44 -4.64 0.17 -5.67
N VAL A 45 -3.46 0.67 -5.31
CA VAL A 45 -2.87 1.89 -5.85
C VAL A 45 -1.39 1.64 -6.15
N LEU A 46 -0.93 2.12 -7.30
CA LEU A 46 0.49 2.18 -7.63
C LEU A 46 0.89 3.64 -7.81
N VAL A 47 1.92 4.07 -7.09
CA VAL A 47 2.52 5.39 -7.30
C VAL A 47 3.83 5.20 -8.05
N TRP A 48 4.01 5.89 -9.17
CA TRP A 48 5.22 5.82 -9.98
C TRP A 48 5.77 7.22 -10.25
N MET A 49 6.99 7.46 -9.76
CA MET A 49 7.73 8.69 -10.03
C MET A 49 9.19 8.35 -10.35
N ASN A 50 9.63 8.72 -11.56
CA ASN A 50 10.96 8.41 -12.07
C ASN A 50 11.29 6.91 -11.98
N ARG A 51 12.23 6.53 -11.10
CA ARG A 51 12.71 5.14 -10.91
C ARG A 51 12.16 4.49 -9.64
N VAL A 52 11.22 5.14 -8.96
CA VAL A 52 10.63 4.70 -7.69
C VAL A 52 9.18 4.30 -7.91
N VAL A 53 8.80 3.12 -7.39
CA VAL A 53 7.44 2.59 -7.41
C VAL A 53 6.98 2.26 -5.99
N PHE A 54 5.78 2.72 -5.62
CA PHE A 54 5.08 2.26 -4.44
C PHE A 54 3.98 1.29 -4.84
N LEU A 55 4.05 0.06 -4.32
CA LEU A 55 2.98 -0.94 -4.42
C LEU A 55 2.11 -0.85 -3.17
N ILE A 56 0.88 -0.36 -3.32
CA ILE A 56 0.02 -0.05 -2.19
C ILE A 56 -1.17 -1.01 -2.14
N GLU A 57 -1.28 -1.73 -1.03
CA GLU A 57 -2.37 -2.63 -0.70
C GLU A 57 -3.20 -2.04 0.44
N VAL A 58 -4.49 -1.87 0.21
CA VAL A 58 -5.42 -1.28 1.17
C VAL A 58 -6.25 -2.40 1.78
N LYS A 59 -6.35 -2.43 3.11
CA LYS A 59 -7.16 -3.43 3.81
C LYS A 59 -8.10 -2.70 4.76
N THR A 60 -9.38 -2.63 4.35
CA THR A 60 -10.45 -2.02 5.15
C THR A 60 -11.07 -3.04 6.08
N ARG A 61 -11.27 -2.63 7.33
CA ARG A 61 -12.01 -3.43 8.29
C ARG A 61 -13.51 -3.24 8.10
N ASP A 62 -14.21 -4.35 7.92
CA ASP A 62 -15.66 -4.43 7.99
C ASP A 62 -16.14 -4.68 9.44
N SER A 63 -17.45 -4.65 9.67
CA SER A 63 -18.06 -4.90 10.97
C SER A 63 -18.08 -6.39 11.37
N GLY A 64 -16.96 -7.09 11.13
CA GLY A 64 -16.78 -8.50 11.46
C GLY A 64 -16.54 -8.78 12.95
N SER A 65 -16.73 -10.05 13.34
CA SER A 65 -16.59 -10.54 14.72
C SER A 65 -15.15 -10.76 15.19
N ALA A 66 -14.18 -10.78 14.27
CA ALA A 66 -12.76 -10.94 14.61
C ALA A 66 -12.26 -9.79 15.49
N SER A 67 -11.33 -10.08 16.41
CA SER A 67 -10.61 -9.02 17.12
C SER A 67 -9.81 -8.16 16.14
N ILE A 68 -9.48 -6.92 16.52
CA ILE A 68 -8.68 -6.02 15.68
C ILE A 68 -7.34 -6.65 15.30
N ASP A 69 -6.64 -7.24 16.27
CA ASP A 69 -5.34 -7.86 16.06
C ASP A 69 -5.44 -9.12 15.19
N SER A 70 -6.49 -9.95 15.37
CA SER A 70 -6.68 -11.14 14.54
C SER A 70 -6.99 -10.78 13.09
N TRP A 71 -7.84 -9.78 12.88
CA TRP A 71 -8.13 -9.24 11.55
C TRP A 71 -6.85 -8.65 10.93
N ALA A 72 -6.14 -7.78 11.65
CA ALA A 72 -4.92 -7.12 11.16
C ALA A 72 -3.86 -8.15 10.77
N ARG A 73 -3.64 -9.19 11.61
CA ARG A 73 -2.68 -10.26 11.32
C ARG A 73 -2.96 -10.92 9.97
N SER A 74 -4.20 -11.37 9.76
CA SER A 74 -4.59 -12.03 8.50
C SER A 74 -4.46 -11.09 7.31
N LYS A 75 -4.86 -9.82 7.45
CA LYS A 75 -4.77 -8.85 6.35
C LYS A 75 -3.32 -8.47 6.00
N ILE A 76 -2.44 -8.35 6.99
CA ILE A 76 -1.02 -8.09 6.78
C ILE A 76 -0.37 -9.26 6.03
N GLN A 77 -0.61 -10.49 6.47
CA GLN A 77 -0.05 -11.69 5.82
C GLN A 77 -0.43 -11.73 4.33
N ASN A 78 -1.72 -11.61 4.03
CA ASN A 78 -2.21 -11.63 2.65
C ASN A 78 -1.64 -10.47 1.81
N ALA A 79 -1.62 -9.25 2.35
CA ALA A 79 -1.11 -8.08 1.64
C ALA A 79 0.38 -8.16 1.34
N VAL A 80 1.18 -8.66 2.30
CA VAL A 80 2.62 -8.87 2.11
C VAL A 80 2.90 -9.89 1.02
N GLU A 81 2.15 -11.00 0.97
CA GLU A 81 2.26 -12.00 -0.09
C GLU A 81 1.89 -11.42 -1.47
N GLN A 82 0.83 -10.61 -1.53
CA GLN A 82 0.43 -9.90 -2.75
C GLN A 82 1.55 -8.97 -3.24
N ILE A 83 2.08 -8.13 -2.35
CA ILE A 83 3.19 -7.21 -2.62
C ILE A 83 4.43 -7.95 -3.14
N LYS A 84 4.85 -9.03 -2.47
CA LYS A 84 6.03 -9.82 -2.87
C LYS A 84 5.86 -10.40 -4.28
N ARG A 85 4.70 -11.00 -4.56
CA ARG A 85 4.40 -11.53 -5.89
C ARG A 85 4.41 -10.43 -6.95
N ASN A 86 3.84 -9.27 -6.65
CA ASN A 86 3.77 -8.16 -7.61
C ASN A 86 5.12 -7.45 -7.80
N TYR A 87 5.99 -7.46 -6.79
CA TYR A 87 7.39 -7.07 -6.92
C TYR A 87 8.15 -7.99 -7.89
N ASP A 88 7.93 -9.31 -7.81
CA ASP A 88 8.55 -10.25 -8.76
C ASP A 88 8.09 -9.99 -10.20
N ARG A 89 6.84 -9.58 -10.42
CA ARG A 89 6.34 -9.17 -11.75
C ARG A 89 7.12 -7.97 -12.31
N ILE A 90 7.39 -6.96 -11.47
CA ILE A 90 8.22 -5.81 -11.86
C ILE A 90 9.64 -6.28 -12.18
N ARG A 91 10.27 -7.08 -11.31
CA ARG A 91 11.64 -7.59 -11.51
C ARG A 91 11.80 -8.42 -12.78
N THR A 92 10.76 -9.14 -13.17
CA THR A 92 10.73 -9.99 -14.37
C THR A 92 10.30 -9.24 -15.63
N ASN A 93 10.14 -7.91 -15.55
CA ASN A 93 9.69 -7.05 -16.64
C ASN A 93 8.33 -7.47 -17.23
N GLU A 94 7.41 -7.98 -16.41
CA GLU A 94 6.03 -8.21 -16.85
C GLU A 94 5.39 -6.87 -17.26
N THR A 95 4.59 -6.88 -18.33
CA THR A 95 3.87 -5.69 -18.77
C THR A 95 2.76 -5.33 -17.79
N ILE A 96 2.91 -4.17 -17.14
CA ILE A 96 1.94 -3.60 -16.22
C ILE A 96 1.33 -2.36 -16.87
N ASN A 97 0.04 -2.42 -17.17
CA ASN A 97 -0.74 -1.33 -17.72
C ASN A 97 -1.17 -0.39 -16.59
N LEU A 98 -0.93 0.89 -16.82
CA LEU A 98 -1.18 1.99 -15.91
C LEU A 98 -2.20 2.93 -16.54
N HIS A 99 -3.23 3.25 -15.77
CA HIS A 99 -4.27 4.17 -16.18
C HIS A 99 -4.62 5.13 -15.05
N ASN A 100 -4.64 6.43 -15.37
CA ASN A 100 -5.21 7.47 -14.53
C ASN A 100 -5.84 8.55 -15.43
N SER A 101 -6.25 9.68 -14.85
CA SER A 101 -6.90 10.76 -15.61
C SER A 101 -6.02 11.46 -16.65
N TYR A 102 -4.71 11.22 -16.64
CA TYR A 102 -3.73 11.91 -17.50
C TYR A 102 -2.98 10.94 -18.43
N TYR A 103 -2.77 9.71 -17.98
CA TYR A 103 -1.95 8.72 -18.67
C TYR A 103 -2.71 7.42 -18.89
N ASN A 104 -2.47 6.83 -20.06
CA ASN A 104 -2.77 5.46 -20.39
C ASN A 104 -1.50 4.86 -20.97
N THR A 105 -0.69 4.24 -20.11
CA THR A 105 0.70 3.87 -20.42
C THR A 105 1.05 2.51 -19.81
N THR A 106 2.27 2.05 -20.00
CA THR A 106 2.84 0.89 -19.31
C THR A 106 3.92 1.33 -18.35
N LEU A 107 4.03 0.66 -17.21
CA LEU A 107 5.18 0.84 -16.32
C LEU A 107 6.46 0.43 -17.06
N ASP A 108 7.46 1.31 -17.05
CA ASP A 108 8.80 0.95 -17.52
C ASP A 108 9.55 0.19 -16.42
N CYS A 109 9.24 -1.09 -16.26
CA CYS A 109 9.84 -1.97 -15.25
C CYS A 109 11.38 -1.99 -15.33
N SER A 110 11.96 -1.77 -16.52
CA SER A 110 13.40 -1.84 -16.75
C SER A 110 14.17 -0.67 -16.14
N SER A 111 13.51 0.49 -15.97
CA SER A 111 14.11 1.68 -15.35
C SER A 111 13.81 1.81 -13.85
N VAL A 112 12.93 0.96 -13.30
CA VAL A 112 12.63 0.93 -11.87
C VAL A 112 13.87 0.47 -11.10
N SER A 113 14.45 1.37 -10.30
CA SER A 113 15.57 1.06 -9.42
C SER A 113 15.14 0.76 -7.99
N ARG A 114 13.91 1.13 -7.63
CA ARG A 114 13.40 1.00 -6.27
C ARG A 114 11.91 0.69 -6.26
N VAL A 115 11.53 -0.32 -5.49
CA VAL A 115 10.14 -0.66 -5.20
C VAL A 115 9.96 -0.66 -3.69
N VAL A 116 8.89 -0.05 -3.21
CA VAL A 116 8.50 -0.07 -1.79
C VAL A 116 7.08 -0.60 -1.70
N GLY A 117 6.86 -1.58 -0.81
CA GLY A 117 5.55 -2.09 -0.48
C GLY A 117 4.91 -1.30 0.66
N LEU A 118 3.64 -0.93 0.51
CA LEU A 118 2.87 -0.25 1.55
C LEU A 118 1.55 -0.98 1.79
N VAL A 119 1.37 -1.52 2.99
CA VAL A 119 0.09 -2.05 3.47
C VAL A 119 -0.57 -0.97 4.31
N VAL A 120 -1.70 -0.47 3.84
CA VAL A 120 -2.49 0.55 4.55
C VAL A 120 -3.72 -0.11 5.19
N LEU A 121 -3.75 -0.10 6.52
CA LEU A 121 -4.89 -0.62 7.27
C LEU A 121 -5.90 0.49 7.55
N VAL A 122 -7.12 0.34 7.04
CA VAL A 122 -8.21 1.30 7.25
C VAL A 122 -9.15 0.74 8.33
N HIS A 123 -9.02 1.25 9.55
CA HIS A 123 -9.85 0.90 10.70
C HIS A 123 -9.94 2.07 11.68
N ASP A 124 -10.91 2.02 12.59
CA ASP A 124 -11.19 3.03 13.63
C ASP A 124 -10.85 2.56 15.05
N LYS A 125 -10.41 1.31 15.22
CA LYS A 125 -10.05 0.73 16.53
C LYS A 125 -8.55 0.81 16.79
N HIS A 126 -8.15 0.94 18.05
CA HIS A 126 -6.76 0.78 18.46
C HIS A 126 -6.28 -0.65 18.17
N CYS A 127 -5.14 -0.79 17.47
CA CYS A 127 -4.54 -2.09 17.14
C CYS A 127 -3.12 -2.13 17.72
N THR A 128 -2.82 -3.13 18.53
CA THR A 128 -1.51 -3.26 19.20
C THR A 128 -0.58 -4.23 18.49
N LEU A 129 -1.05 -4.84 17.40
CA LEU A 129 -0.30 -5.82 16.66
C LEU A 129 0.98 -5.20 16.06
N LEU A 130 2.11 -5.85 16.35
CA LEU A 130 3.38 -5.62 15.67
C LEU A 130 3.36 -6.36 14.32
N PRO A 131 3.65 -5.71 13.18
CA PRO A 131 3.71 -6.35 11.88
C PRO A 131 4.63 -7.58 11.81
N SER A 132 5.76 -7.58 12.54
CA SER A 132 6.64 -8.75 12.63
C SER A 132 5.99 -9.96 13.30
N ILE A 133 4.99 -9.78 14.15
CA ILE A 133 4.22 -10.91 14.71
C ILE A 133 3.36 -11.56 13.60
N ALA A 134 2.85 -10.77 12.65
CA ALA A 134 2.09 -11.29 11.52
C ALA A 134 3.00 -11.95 10.47
N VAL A 135 4.14 -11.32 10.19
CA VAL A 135 5.12 -11.79 9.21
C VAL A 135 6.54 -11.63 9.81
N PRO A 136 7.11 -12.69 10.43
CA PRO A 136 8.36 -12.63 11.19
C PRO A 136 9.57 -12.00 10.48
N ASP A 137 9.67 -12.19 9.16
CA ASP A 137 10.80 -11.71 8.37
C ASP A 137 10.45 -10.53 7.46
N ILE A 138 9.37 -9.79 7.76
CA ILE A 138 8.91 -8.65 6.96
C ILE A 138 10.02 -7.60 6.75
N TYR A 139 10.92 -7.42 7.72
CA TYR A 139 12.03 -6.44 7.67
C TYR A 139 13.37 -7.03 7.22
N LYS A 140 13.42 -8.31 6.83
CA LYS A 140 14.62 -8.97 6.31
C LYS A 140 14.56 -9.21 4.80
N CYS A 141 13.49 -8.76 4.15
CA CYS A 141 13.29 -8.93 2.71
C CYS A 141 14.02 -7.84 1.93
N ASP A 142 14.53 -8.16 0.74
CA ASP A 142 15.12 -7.19 -0.20
C ASP A 142 14.14 -6.10 -0.63
N LEU A 143 12.84 -6.38 -0.54
CA LEU A 143 11.76 -5.45 -0.77
C LEU A 143 11.38 -4.78 0.55
N PRO A 144 11.57 -3.45 0.71
CA PRO A 144 11.08 -2.72 1.87
C PRO A 144 9.56 -2.76 1.91
N ILE A 145 8.98 -3.30 2.99
CA ILE A 145 7.53 -3.34 3.20
C ILE A 145 7.17 -2.65 4.49
N HIS A 146 6.21 -1.73 4.39
CA HIS A 146 5.68 -0.97 5.51
C HIS A 146 4.23 -1.32 5.75
N VAL A 147 3.88 -1.61 7.00
CA VAL A 147 2.48 -1.64 7.45
C VAL A 147 2.22 -0.37 8.26
N ILE A 148 1.17 0.36 7.89
CA ILE A 148 0.83 1.67 8.46
C ILE A 148 -0.70 1.76 8.56
N SER A 149 -1.23 2.37 9.62
CA SER A 149 -2.67 2.68 9.69
C SER A 149 -3.02 3.89 8.82
N TRP A 150 -4.26 3.98 8.36
CA TRP A 150 -4.74 5.16 7.65
C TRP A 150 -4.56 6.44 8.46
N ASN A 151 -4.79 6.38 9.77
CA ASN A 151 -4.65 7.55 10.64
C ASN A 151 -3.19 8.03 10.72
N ASP A 152 -2.24 7.11 10.82
CA ASP A 152 -0.81 7.44 10.82
C ASP A 152 -0.38 7.99 9.46
N LEU A 153 -0.81 7.37 8.35
CA LEU A 153 -0.50 7.85 7.00
C LEU A 153 -0.98 9.29 6.78
N ARG A 154 -2.21 9.59 7.19
CA ARG A 154 -2.77 10.95 7.13
C ARG A 154 -2.02 11.94 8.00
N ARG A 155 -1.54 11.53 9.18
CA ARG A 155 -0.76 12.41 10.08
C ARG A 155 0.65 12.67 9.53
N MET A 156 1.32 11.66 8.98
CA MET A 156 2.69 11.84 8.46
C MET A 156 2.73 12.81 7.27
N THR A 157 1.70 12.80 6.44
CA THR A 157 1.64 13.63 5.22
C THR A 157 1.25 15.08 5.46
N THR A 158 1.02 15.48 6.72
CA THR A 158 1.00 16.91 7.06
C THR A 158 2.41 17.52 7.06
N GLU A 159 3.44 16.69 7.22
CA GLU A 159 4.86 17.08 7.21
C GLU A 159 5.57 16.63 5.92
N ILE A 160 5.07 15.57 5.27
CA ILE A 160 5.63 14.97 4.05
C ILE A 160 4.69 15.27 2.87
N ASP A 161 5.06 16.22 2.02
CA ASP A 161 4.21 16.72 0.93
C ASP A 161 4.69 16.34 -0.48
N THR A 162 5.82 15.64 -0.61
CA THR A 162 6.31 15.14 -1.90
C THR A 162 6.60 13.64 -1.91
N VAL A 163 6.52 13.02 -3.10
CA VAL A 163 6.88 11.60 -3.28
C VAL A 163 8.34 11.33 -2.90
N PRO A 164 9.33 12.17 -3.28
CA PRO A 164 10.71 12.00 -2.82
C PRO A 164 10.85 12.04 -1.29
N ASP A 165 10.21 13.00 -0.61
CA ASP A 165 10.28 13.09 0.85
C ASP A 165 9.65 11.85 1.51
N PHE A 166 8.57 11.34 0.92
CA PHE A 166 7.95 10.10 1.38
C PHE A 166 8.86 8.89 1.16
N ASP A 167 9.54 8.78 0.02
CA ASP A 167 10.54 7.72 -0.22
C ASP A 167 11.69 7.81 0.79
N TYR A 168 12.20 9.01 1.07
CA TYR A 168 13.25 9.22 2.07
C TYR A 168 12.79 8.77 3.45
N TYR A 169 11.60 9.20 3.90
CA TYR A 169 11.02 8.78 5.16
C TYR A 169 10.88 7.26 5.25
N LEU A 170 10.31 6.63 4.21
CA LEU A 170 10.12 5.17 4.18
C LEU A 170 11.47 4.43 4.20
N THR A 171 12.51 4.98 3.56
CA THR A 171 13.88 4.44 3.64
C THR A 171 14.38 4.40 5.09
N ASP A 172 14.35 5.55 5.76
CA ASP A 172 14.85 5.69 7.12
C ASP A 172 14.03 4.84 8.09
N ARG A 173 12.70 4.88 7.94
CA ARG A 173 11.78 4.02 8.70
C ARG A 173 12.13 2.55 8.52
N PHE A 174 12.43 2.07 7.31
CA PHE A 174 12.77 0.65 7.10
C PHE A 174 14.05 0.24 7.83
N GLN A 175 15.06 1.11 7.83
CA GLN A 175 16.30 0.87 8.58
C GLN A 175 16.03 0.79 10.08
N TYR A 176 15.18 1.68 10.61
CA TYR A 176 14.76 1.65 12.01
C TYR A 176 13.97 0.39 12.36
N LEU A 177 13.07 -0.08 11.47
CA LEU A 177 12.26 -1.28 11.69
C LEU A 177 13.09 -2.57 11.77
N GLY A 178 14.31 -2.57 11.22
CA GLY A 178 15.28 -3.65 11.43
C GLY A 178 15.78 -3.76 12.88
N ILE A 179 15.59 -2.71 13.68
CA ILE A 179 16.03 -2.61 15.08
C ILE A 179 14.81 -2.71 16.02
N ALA A 180 13.74 -1.97 15.72
CA ALA A 180 12.55 -1.88 16.56
C ALA A 180 11.26 -1.83 15.74
N ASP A 181 10.35 -2.77 16.01
CA ASP A 181 9.04 -2.81 15.36
C ASP A 181 8.09 -1.74 15.97
N ILE A 182 7.15 -1.25 15.15
CA ILE A 182 6.22 -0.18 15.51
C ILE A 182 4.77 -0.73 15.50
N PRO A 183 4.03 -0.63 16.61
CA PRO A 183 2.64 -1.09 16.69
C PRO A 183 1.69 -0.25 15.83
N LEU A 184 0.57 -0.86 15.44
CA LEU A 184 -0.38 -0.31 14.47
C LEU A 184 -1.48 0.55 15.10
N GLY A 185 -1.18 1.76 15.55
CA GLY A 185 -2.23 2.74 15.85
C GLY A 185 -2.04 3.45 17.17
N ASN A 186 -1.21 4.49 17.12
CA ASN A 186 -1.07 5.45 18.21
C ASN A 186 -2.14 6.57 18.14
#